data_AF-A0A662VB28-F1
#
_entry.id   AF-A0A662VB28-F1
#
_cell.length_a   1.000
_cell.length_b   1.000
_cell.length_c   1.000
_cell.angle_alpha   90.00
_cell.angle_beta   90.00
_cell.angle_gamma   90.00
#
_symmetry.space_group_name_H-M   'P 1'
#
loop_
_entity.id
_entity.type
_entity.pdbx_description
1 polymer ?
#
loop_
_entity_poly.entity_id
_entity_poly.type
_entity_poly.pdbx_seq_one_letter_code
_entity_poly.pdbx_strand_id
1 'polypeptide(L)'
;PILVSDIKAAKNIAYVDSVAEKVMKHFWPGPLTIVLKAKPILPTIVTLGSSKVGIRMPNHVIPILLAKGIGGIIIGTSANITGRLAPRTAQEAVNQLRSKGIDLVLDSGPTPGGIPSTVIDITHKPLTLIRKGPVDIEDVAKVIEGY
;
A
#
# COMPACT_ATOMS: atom_id res chain seq x y z
N PRO A 1 -1.55 -4.30 0.22
CA PRO A 1 -1.62 -3.22 1.23
C PRO A 1 -2.98 -2.53 1.14
N ILE A 2 -3.36 -1.76 2.14
CA ILE A 2 -4.45 -0.81 1.99
C ILE A 2 -3.91 0.44 1.30
N LEU A 3 -4.56 0.87 0.22
CA LEU A 3 -4.28 2.12 -0.46
C LEU A 3 -5.13 3.24 0.14
N VAL A 4 -4.52 4.39 0.36
CA VAL A 4 -5.18 5.57 0.93
C VAL A 4 -5.07 6.78 0.00
N SER A 5 -6.08 7.64 0.01
CA SER A 5 -6.12 8.87 -0.78
C SER A 5 -5.22 9.98 -0.25
N ASP A 6 -4.90 9.95 1.04
CA ASP A 6 -4.13 10.96 1.77
C ASP A 6 -3.77 10.45 3.19
N ILE A 7 -3.01 11.25 3.95
CA ILE A 7 -2.60 10.93 5.33
C ILE A 7 -3.81 10.90 6.29
N LYS A 8 -4.85 11.70 6.05
CA LYS A 8 -6.05 11.71 6.91
C LYS A 8 -6.79 10.37 6.80
N ALA A 9 -6.91 9.82 5.59
CA ALA A 9 -7.46 8.49 5.37
C ALA A 9 -6.63 7.39 6.07
N ALA A 10 -5.29 7.48 6.07
CA ALA A 10 -4.45 6.56 6.84
C ALA A 10 -4.73 6.64 8.36
N LYS A 11 -4.88 7.86 8.90
CA LYS A 11 -5.22 8.10 10.32
C LYS A 11 -6.58 7.52 10.72
N ASN A 12 -7.49 7.28 9.78
CA ASN A 12 -8.79 6.68 10.09
C ASN A 12 -8.68 5.18 10.42
N ILE A 13 -7.65 4.49 9.92
CA ILE A 13 -7.51 3.01 10.01
C ILE A 13 -6.28 2.53 10.77
N ALA A 14 -5.30 3.40 11.03
CA ALA A 14 -4.11 3.07 11.80
C ALA A 14 -3.76 4.18 12.81
N TYR A 15 -2.98 3.81 13.81
CA TYR A 15 -2.34 4.76 14.71
C TYR A 15 -1.11 5.35 14.02
N VAL A 16 -1.14 6.64 13.73
CA VAL A 16 -0.07 7.40 13.06
C VAL A 16 0.52 8.37 14.07
N ASP A 17 1.72 8.07 14.57
CA ASP A 17 2.49 8.98 15.42
C ASP A 17 3.29 9.99 14.58
N SER A 18 4.06 10.84 15.26
CA SER A 18 4.87 11.88 14.60
C SER A 18 5.95 11.30 13.68
N VAL A 19 6.48 10.13 14.02
CA VAL A 19 7.51 9.42 13.23
C VAL A 19 6.89 8.91 11.94
N ALA A 20 5.79 8.17 12.04
CA ALA A 20 5.03 7.68 10.89
C ALA A 20 4.58 8.83 9.98
N GLU A 21 4.10 9.94 10.56
CA GLU A 21 3.68 11.10 9.80
C GLU A 21 4.84 11.76 9.04
N LYS A 22 6.05 11.82 9.62
CA LYS A 22 7.26 12.29 8.91
C LYS A 22 7.60 11.40 7.71
N VAL A 23 7.60 10.08 7.90
CA VAL A 23 7.85 9.11 6.82
C VAL A 23 6.79 9.25 5.71
N MET A 24 5.51 9.33 6.07
CA MET A 24 4.43 9.53 5.11
C MET A 24 4.63 10.82 4.31
N LYS A 25 4.88 11.96 4.97
CA LYS A 25 5.06 13.25 4.28
C LYS A 25 6.24 13.25 3.31
N HIS A 26 7.29 12.48 3.59
CA HIS A 26 8.49 12.42 2.76
C HIS A 26 8.35 11.46 1.57
N PHE A 27 7.79 10.26 1.79
CA PHE A 27 7.79 9.20 0.78
C PHE A 27 6.44 9.01 0.07
N TRP A 28 5.38 9.70 0.50
CA TRP A 28 4.06 9.65 -0.14
C TRP A 28 3.72 10.94 -0.88
N PRO A 29 3.08 10.85 -2.06
CA PRO A 29 2.70 9.63 -2.78
C PRO A 29 3.92 8.90 -3.36
N GLY A 30 3.98 7.57 -3.26
CA GLY A 30 5.21 6.88 -3.68
C GLY A 30 5.22 5.37 -3.56
N PRO A 31 6.39 4.74 -3.74
CA PRO A 31 6.59 3.29 -3.70
C PRO A 31 6.94 2.76 -2.32
N LEU A 32 6.58 3.46 -1.23
CA LEU A 32 6.76 2.97 0.14
C LEU A 32 5.41 2.54 0.75
N THR A 33 5.35 1.29 1.22
CA THR A 33 4.31 0.81 2.12
C THR A 33 4.87 0.81 3.54
N ILE A 34 4.15 1.40 4.49
CA ILE A 34 4.52 1.33 5.92
C ILE A 34 3.53 0.46 6.68
N VAL A 35 4.06 -0.38 7.58
CA VAL A 35 3.25 -1.17 8.50
C VAL A 35 3.12 -0.43 9.82
N LEU A 36 1.87 -0.27 10.26
CA LEU A 36 1.48 0.44 11.47
C LEU A 36 0.56 -0.42 12.33
N LYS A 37 0.37 -0.04 13.59
CA LYS A 37 -0.69 -0.62 14.43
C LYS A 37 -2.06 -0.25 13.84
N ALA A 38 -2.87 -1.26 13.57
CA ALA A 38 -4.22 -1.11 13.06
C ALA A 38 -5.17 -0.60 14.16
N LYS A 39 -6.17 0.19 13.76
CA LYS A 39 -7.33 0.49 14.62
C LYS A 39 -8.31 -0.70 14.57
N PRO A 40 -9.10 -0.94 15.64
CA PRO A 40 -10.03 -2.07 15.73
C PRO A 40 -11.24 -1.97 14.77
N ILE A 41 -11.33 -0.92 13.96
CA ILE A 41 -12.36 -0.74 12.93
C ILE A 41 -12.11 -1.61 11.69
N LEU A 42 -10.88 -2.08 11.47
CA LEU A 42 -10.56 -2.92 10.32
C LEU A 42 -11.07 -4.36 10.55
N PRO A 43 -11.81 -4.94 9.59
CA PRO A 43 -12.21 -6.33 9.66
C PRO A 43 -11.00 -7.27 9.74
N THR A 44 -11.13 -8.38 10.46
CA THR A 44 -10.07 -9.39 10.64
C THR A 44 -9.53 -9.93 9.31
N ILE A 45 -10.39 -10.04 8.29
CA ILE A 45 -9.99 -10.49 6.95
C ILE A 45 -8.98 -9.53 6.28
N VAL A 46 -9.00 -8.25 6.63
CA VAL A 46 -8.08 -7.23 6.10
C VAL A 46 -6.73 -7.29 6.80
N THR A 47 -6.72 -7.52 8.12
CA THR A 47 -5.47 -7.61 8.91
C THR A 47 -4.89 -9.02 8.96
N LEU A 48 -5.60 -10.03 8.45
CA LEU A 48 -5.26 -11.44 8.57
C LEU A 48 -5.05 -11.87 10.03
N GLY A 49 -5.85 -11.32 10.95
CA GLY A 49 -5.71 -11.56 12.39
C GLY A 49 -4.55 -10.81 13.06
N SER A 50 -3.77 -10.01 12.32
CA SER A 50 -2.73 -9.17 12.87
C SER A 50 -3.29 -7.93 13.58
N SER A 51 -2.55 -7.41 14.56
CA SER A 51 -2.77 -6.07 15.13
C SER A 51 -2.15 -4.96 14.27
N LYS A 52 -1.55 -5.31 13.13
CA LYS A 52 -0.85 -4.40 12.22
C LYS A 52 -1.51 -4.36 10.84
N VAL A 53 -1.28 -3.28 10.12
CA VAL A 53 -1.76 -3.07 8.74
C VAL A 53 -0.71 -2.36 7.91
N GLY A 54 -0.49 -2.84 6.68
CA GLY A 54 0.36 -2.19 5.69
C GLY A 54 -0.42 -1.18 4.86
N ILE A 55 -0.06 0.10 4.91
CA ILE A 55 -0.75 1.21 4.25
C ILE A 55 0.20 1.86 3.23
N ARG A 56 -0.34 2.35 2.12
CA ARG A 56 0.40 3.08 1.08
C ARG A 56 -0.47 4.15 0.42
N MET A 57 0.06 5.34 0.18
CA MET A 57 -0.50 6.27 -0.81
C MET A 57 0.27 6.09 -2.14
N PRO A 58 -0.34 5.48 -3.17
CA PRO A 58 0.36 5.19 -4.42
C PRO A 58 0.60 6.47 -5.25
N ASN A 59 1.74 6.56 -5.94
CA ASN A 59 1.99 7.63 -6.91
C ASN A 59 1.33 7.32 -8.27
N HIS A 60 -0.01 7.24 -8.27
CA HIS A 60 -0.79 7.07 -9.49
C HIS A 60 -2.18 7.68 -9.30
N VAL A 61 -2.65 8.47 -10.26
CA VAL A 61 -3.88 9.25 -10.14
C VAL A 61 -5.13 8.36 -10.00
N ILE A 62 -5.24 7.28 -10.79
CA ILE A 62 -6.41 6.39 -10.81
C ILE A 62 -6.73 5.78 -9.43
N PRO A 63 -5.82 5.05 -8.74
CA PRO A 63 -6.15 4.49 -7.42
C PRO A 63 -6.38 5.57 -6.35
N ILE A 64 -5.76 6.76 -6.47
CA ILE A 64 -6.05 7.88 -5.56
C ILE A 64 -7.48 8.36 -5.76
N LEU A 65 -7.90 8.62 -7.01
CA LEU A 65 -9.25 9.10 -7.32
C LEU A 65 -10.31 8.06 -6.95
N LEU A 66 -10.05 6.78 -7.23
CA LEU A 66 -10.93 5.68 -6.84
C LEU A 66 -11.07 5.62 -5.32
N ALA A 67 -9.96 5.67 -4.58
CA ALA A 67 -10.00 5.71 -3.12
C ALA A 67 -10.81 6.92 -2.63
N LYS A 68 -10.58 8.12 -3.16
CA LYS A 68 -11.36 9.33 -2.80
C LYS A 68 -12.86 9.15 -3.01
N GLY A 69 -13.27 8.53 -4.12
CA GLY A 69 -14.67 8.27 -4.44
C GLY A 69 -15.39 7.32 -3.48
N ILE A 70 -14.64 6.52 -2.70
CA ILE A 70 -15.21 5.50 -1.80
C ILE A 70 -14.86 5.74 -0.31
N GLY A 71 -14.55 6.98 0.08
CA GLY A 71 -14.26 7.33 1.48
C GLY A 71 -12.76 7.33 1.84
N GLY A 72 -11.89 7.29 0.84
CA GLY A 72 -10.45 7.50 0.94
C GLY A 72 -9.61 6.24 1.11
N ILE A 73 -10.22 5.05 1.17
CA ILE A 73 -9.56 3.79 1.53
C ILE A 73 -9.98 2.68 0.57
N ILE A 74 -9.02 1.97 -0.01
CA ILE A 74 -9.27 0.80 -0.87
C ILE A 74 -8.23 -0.29 -0.64
N ILE A 75 -8.63 -1.56 -0.66
CA ILE A 75 -7.66 -2.67 -0.59
C ILE A 75 -6.96 -2.80 -1.95
N GLY A 76 -5.62 -2.74 -1.94
CA GLY A 76 -4.81 -2.93 -3.14
C GLY A 76 -3.95 -4.19 -3.03
N THR A 77 -4.29 -5.20 -3.83
CA THR A 77 -3.42 -6.35 -4.14
C THR A 77 -3.03 -6.30 -5.61
N SER A 78 -2.02 -7.07 -6.00
CA SER A 78 -1.73 -7.24 -7.43
C SER A 78 -2.86 -8.02 -8.09
N ALA A 79 -3.30 -7.58 -9.28
CA ALA A 79 -4.44 -8.14 -10.00
C ALA A 79 -4.09 -9.44 -10.74
N ASN A 80 -3.50 -10.39 -10.03
CA ASN A 80 -3.09 -11.71 -10.54
C ASN A 80 -3.60 -12.83 -9.65
N ILE A 81 -3.62 -14.04 -10.20
CA ILE A 81 -3.74 -15.25 -9.39
C ILE A 81 -2.45 -15.39 -8.57
N THR A 82 -2.59 -15.70 -7.27
CA THR A 82 -1.46 -15.95 -6.37
C THR A 82 -0.43 -16.89 -7.00
N GLY A 83 0.85 -16.49 -6.95
CA GLY A 83 1.96 -17.24 -7.55
C GLY A 83 2.24 -16.93 -9.02
N ARG A 84 1.35 -16.21 -9.73
CA ARG A 84 1.61 -15.74 -11.10
C ARG A 84 2.28 -14.37 -11.12
N LEU A 85 2.87 -14.04 -12.27
CA LEU A 85 3.39 -12.69 -12.53
C LEU A 85 2.28 -11.65 -12.47
N ALA A 86 2.58 -10.52 -11.85
CA ALA A 86 1.67 -9.38 -11.81
C ALA A 86 1.44 -8.84 -13.23
N PRO A 87 0.18 -8.57 -13.63
CA PRO A 87 -0.11 -8.01 -14.94
C PRO A 87 0.43 -6.60 -15.06
N ARG A 88 0.84 -6.24 -16.26
CA ARG A 88 1.21 -4.89 -16.66
C ARG A 88 0.09 -4.19 -17.42
N THR A 89 -0.76 -4.93 -18.11
CA THR A 89 -1.90 -4.40 -18.86
C THR A 89 -3.24 -4.85 -18.26
N ALA A 90 -4.31 -4.11 -18.54
CA ALA A 90 -5.66 -4.52 -18.18
C ALA A 90 -6.03 -5.88 -18.81
N GLN A 91 -5.63 -6.11 -20.07
CA GLN A 91 -5.89 -7.37 -20.76
C GLN A 91 -5.21 -8.56 -20.08
N GLU A 92 -3.97 -8.42 -19.63
CA GLU A 92 -3.28 -9.47 -18.86
C GLU A 92 -4.00 -9.76 -17.54
N ALA A 93 -4.47 -8.73 -16.84
CA ALA A 93 -5.22 -8.88 -15.60
C ALA A 93 -6.54 -9.63 -15.84
N VAL A 94 -7.30 -9.24 -16.86
CA VAL A 94 -8.55 -9.90 -17.27
C VAL A 94 -8.30 -11.35 -17.64
N ASN A 95 -7.27 -11.64 -18.43
CA ASN A 95 -6.93 -13.02 -18.82
C ASN A 95 -6.66 -13.91 -17.61
N GLN A 96 -6.04 -13.37 -16.56
CA GLN A 96 -5.79 -14.10 -15.32
C GLN A 96 -7.02 -14.23 -14.42
N LEU A 97 -7.85 -13.20 -14.35
CA LEU A 97 -8.90 -13.09 -13.33
C LEU A 97 -10.32 -13.34 -13.85
N ARG A 98 -10.53 -13.53 -15.16
CA ARG A 98 -11.89 -13.67 -15.76
C ARG A 98 -12.75 -14.73 -15.07
N SER A 99 -12.15 -15.82 -14.59
CA SER A 99 -12.87 -16.90 -13.91
C SER A 99 -13.19 -16.63 -12.44
N LYS A 100 -12.69 -15.52 -11.88
CA LYS A 100 -12.90 -15.10 -10.48
C LYS A 100 -14.07 -14.13 -10.31
N GLY A 101 -14.68 -13.69 -11.41
CA GLY A 101 -15.66 -12.60 -11.42
C GLY A 101 -14.96 -11.25 -11.35
N ILE A 102 -15.19 -10.41 -12.35
CA ILE A 102 -14.68 -9.04 -12.43
C ILE A 102 -15.86 -8.16 -12.80
N ASP A 103 -16.29 -7.29 -11.89
CA ASP A 103 -17.40 -6.37 -12.15
C ASP A 103 -16.98 -5.17 -13.01
N LEU A 104 -15.72 -4.72 -12.84
CA LEU A 104 -15.20 -3.53 -13.50
C LEU A 104 -13.69 -3.64 -13.75
N VAL A 105 -13.26 -3.15 -14.92
CA VAL A 105 -11.86 -2.99 -15.29
C VAL A 105 -11.61 -1.53 -15.63
N LEU A 106 -10.62 -0.92 -14.99
CA LEU A 106 -10.13 0.42 -15.33
C LEU A 106 -8.84 0.27 -16.13
N ASP A 107 -8.90 0.53 -17.43
CA ASP A 107 -7.74 0.52 -18.31
C ASP A 107 -7.18 1.94 -18.48
N SER A 108 -5.97 2.16 -17.98
CA SER A 108 -5.22 3.41 -18.16
C SER A 108 -3.89 3.18 -18.89
N GLY A 109 -3.82 2.12 -19.69
CA GLY A 109 -2.59 1.69 -20.36
C GLY A 109 -1.66 0.86 -19.48
N PRO A 110 -0.49 0.47 -20.01
CA PRO A 110 0.46 -0.39 -19.32
C PRO A 110 1.09 0.31 -18.12
N THR A 111 1.25 -0.41 -17.01
CA THR A 111 2.07 0.06 -15.90
C THR A 111 3.54 0.13 -16.31
N PRO A 112 4.33 1.07 -15.76
CA PRO A 112 5.76 1.19 -16.05
C PRO A 112 6.54 -0.09 -15.67
N GLY A 113 5.93 -0.99 -14.91
CA GLY A 113 6.57 -2.20 -14.39
C GLY A 113 7.50 -1.86 -13.23
N GLY A 114 8.49 -2.71 -13.02
CA GLY A 114 9.47 -2.58 -11.94
C GLY A 114 9.14 -3.45 -10.72
N ILE A 115 9.94 -3.27 -9.67
CA ILE A 115 9.79 -4.05 -8.44
C ILE A 115 8.63 -3.50 -7.59
N PRO A 116 7.91 -4.37 -6.85
CA PRO A 116 6.88 -3.95 -5.92
C PRO A 116 7.37 -2.94 -4.87
N SER A 117 6.45 -2.20 -4.24
CA SER A 117 6.82 -1.24 -3.18
C SER A 117 7.67 -1.86 -2.09
N THR A 118 8.59 -1.05 -1.55
CA THR A 118 9.27 -1.36 -0.29
C THR A 118 8.22 -1.48 0.80
N VAL A 119 8.35 -2.46 1.69
CA VAL A 119 7.49 -2.61 2.86
C VAL A 119 8.36 -2.57 4.10
N ILE A 120 8.11 -1.60 4.97
CA ILE A 120 8.86 -1.42 6.22
C ILE A 120 7.88 -1.43 7.39
N ASP A 121 8.22 -2.18 8.43
CA ASP A 121 7.56 -2.11 9.73
C ASP A 121 8.20 -1.03 10.58
N ILE A 122 7.41 -0.01 10.93
CA ILE A 122 7.83 1.11 11.78
C ILE A 122 7.16 1.05 13.17
N THR A 123 6.49 -0.05 13.51
CA THR A 123 5.79 -0.22 14.80
C THR A 123 6.71 -0.46 15.99
N HIS A 124 7.99 -0.68 15.77
CA HIS A 124 9.00 -0.97 16.76
C HIS A 124 10.37 -0.42 16.31
N LYS A 125 11.35 -0.51 17.21
CA LYS A 125 12.76 -0.14 16.96
C LYS A 125 13.63 -1.41 17.11
N PRO A 126 14.62 -1.62 16.23
CA PRO A 126 14.90 -0.86 15.00
C PRO A 126 13.80 -1.06 13.94
N LEU A 127 13.86 -0.28 12.85
CA LEU A 127 13.02 -0.53 11.68
C LEU A 127 13.22 -1.95 11.13
N THR A 128 12.15 -2.59 10.67
CA THR A 128 12.25 -3.92 10.02
C THR A 128 11.86 -3.83 8.55
N LEU A 129 12.77 -4.22 7.66
CA LEU A 129 12.48 -4.40 6.24
C LEU A 129 11.70 -5.70 6.02
N ILE A 130 10.42 -5.60 5.66
CA ILE A 130 9.59 -6.77 5.32
C ILE A 130 9.81 -7.17 3.86
N ARG A 131 9.94 -6.19 2.97
CA ARG A 131 10.16 -6.43 1.54
C ARG A 131 11.00 -5.32 0.93
N LYS A 132 12.11 -5.70 0.28
CA LYS A 132 12.92 -4.79 -0.52
C LYS A 132 12.14 -4.28 -1.74
N GLY A 133 12.27 -2.99 -2.03
CA GLY A 133 11.61 -2.31 -3.15
C GLY A 133 12.41 -1.07 -3.57
N PRO A 134 11.79 -0.08 -4.22
CA PRO A 134 12.50 1.09 -4.76
C PRO A 134 13.02 2.09 -3.72
N VAL A 135 12.55 2.00 -2.47
CA VAL A 135 13.01 2.85 -1.36
C VAL A 135 13.89 2.01 -0.45
N ASP A 136 15.10 2.47 -0.18
CA ASP A 136 16.03 1.82 0.74
C ASP A 136 15.65 2.12 2.20
N ILE A 137 15.84 1.14 3.09
CA ILE A 137 15.48 1.28 4.51
C ILE A 137 16.35 2.33 5.20
N GLU A 138 17.59 2.49 4.73
CA GLU A 138 18.56 3.48 5.19
C GLU A 138 18.06 4.90 4.89
N ASP A 139 17.40 5.13 3.76
CA ASP A 139 16.81 6.43 3.43
C ASP A 139 15.62 6.74 4.33
N VAL A 140 14.82 5.72 4.68
CA VAL A 140 13.75 5.89 5.66
C VAL A 140 14.32 6.21 7.04
N ALA A 141 15.38 5.51 7.46
CA ALA A 141 16.07 5.76 8.73
C ALA A 141 16.62 7.20 8.82
N LYS A 142 17.14 7.77 7.74
CA LYS A 142 17.61 9.18 7.72
C LYS A 142 16.51 10.20 8.01
N VAL A 143 15.25 9.88 7.73
CA VAL A 143 14.10 10.78 7.97
C VAL A 143 13.61 10.71 9.42
N ILE A 144 13.98 9.66 10.16
CA ILE A 144 13.48 9.41 11.50
C ILE A 144 14.63 9.30 12.52
N GLU A 145 14.64 10.19 13.50
CA GLU A 145 15.69 10.18 14.53
C GLU A 145 15.49 9.00 15.51
N GLY A 146 16.58 8.25 15.74
CA GLY A 146 16.66 7.23 16.78
C GLY A 146 15.91 5.92 16.49
N TYR A 147 15.92 5.45 15.24
CA TYR A 147 15.34 4.18 14.78
C TYR A 147 16.36 3.28 14.08
#